data_AF-A0A6B2SAV4-F1
#
_entry.id   AF-A0A6B2SAV4-F1
#
_cell.length_a   1.000
_cell.length_b   1.000
_cell.length_c   1.000
_cell.angle_alpha   90.00
_cell.angle_beta   90.00
_cell.angle_gamma   90.00
#
_symmetry.space_group_name_H-M   'P 1'
#
loop_
_entity.id
_entity.type
_entity.pdbx_description
1 polymer ?
#
loop_
_entity_poly.entity_id
_entity_poly.type
_entity_poly.pdbx_seq_one_letter_code
_entity_poly.pdbx_strand_id
1 'polypeptide(L)'
;ADACGAATGAVLTVSTVTGSAGRAAALRLRHPRALAEAMEGFGVAEAAVLHGLPVLEVRAVSNPVGPRDRAAWRIGDALSALSDAFGKFTPVLRSCTTHDR
;
A
#
# COMPACT_ATOMS: atom_id res chain seq x y z
N ALA A 1 -0.80 -5.03 11.96
CA ALA A 1 0.03 -3.85 11.60
C ALA A 1 1.21 -3.74 12.55
N ASP A 2 0.95 -3.76 13.86
CA ASP A 2 1.93 -3.64 14.94
C ASP A 2 3.12 -4.61 14.82
N ALA A 3 2.87 -5.89 14.53
CA ALA A 3 3.94 -6.89 14.36
C ALA A 3 4.94 -6.54 13.25
N CYS A 4 4.51 -5.77 12.25
CA CYS A 4 5.35 -5.32 11.13
C CYS A 4 5.85 -3.88 11.30
N GLY A 5 5.50 -3.19 12.40
CA GLY A 5 5.75 -1.75 12.54
C GLY A 5 5.06 -0.90 11.46
N ALA A 6 3.97 -1.41 10.88
CA ALA A 6 3.28 -0.77 9.77
C ALA A 6 2.15 0.16 10.24
N ALA A 7 1.80 1.14 9.42
CA ALA A 7 0.60 1.95 9.58
C ALA A 7 -0.58 1.38 8.79
N THR A 8 -1.81 1.59 9.26
CA THR A 8 -3.05 1.20 8.56
C THR A 8 -3.82 2.44 8.13
N GLY A 9 -4.31 2.42 6.88
CA GLY A 9 -5.03 3.56 6.32
C GLY A 9 -5.20 3.45 4.82
N ALA A 10 -5.77 4.49 4.23
CA ALA A 10 -6.09 4.49 2.80
C ALA A 10 -4.83 4.60 1.93
N VAL A 11 -4.80 3.80 0.87
CA VAL A 11 -3.85 3.92 -0.25
C VAL A 11 -4.64 4.44 -1.46
N LEU A 12 -4.20 5.56 -2.03
CA LEU A 12 -4.84 6.09 -3.23
C LEU A 12 -4.36 5.30 -4.44
N THR A 13 -5.29 4.75 -5.22
CA THR A 13 -4.95 4.13 -6.51
C THR A 13 -5.04 5.18 -7.62
N VAL A 14 -3.97 5.32 -8.41
CA VAL A 14 -3.88 6.27 -9.53
C VAL A 14 -3.47 5.56 -10.81
N SER A 15 -3.88 6.09 -11.97
CA SER A 15 -3.48 5.52 -13.26
C SER A 15 -2.05 5.90 -13.68
N THR A 16 -1.49 6.95 -13.08
CA THR A 16 -0.13 7.41 -13.32
C THR A 16 0.45 7.98 -12.03
N VAL A 17 1.75 7.74 -11.79
CA VAL A 17 2.41 8.24 -10.59
C VAL A 17 2.32 9.77 -10.54
N THR A 18 1.98 10.31 -9.38
CA THR A 18 2.00 11.74 -9.13
C THR A 18 3.44 12.25 -9.24
N GLY A 19 3.71 13.00 -10.30
CA GLY A 19 5.04 13.55 -10.62
C GLY A 19 5.22 15.03 -10.37
N SER A 20 4.25 15.72 -9.75
CA SER A 20 4.30 17.16 -9.49
C SER A 20 3.87 17.53 -8.08
N ALA A 21 4.44 18.61 -7.55
CA ALA A 21 4.12 19.11 -6.22
C ALA A 21 2.65 19.58 -6.12
N GLY A 22 2.14 20.26 -7.16
CA GLY A 22 0.75 20.71 -7.20
C GLY A 22 -0.25 19.57 -7.14
N ARG A 23 0.00 18.47 -7.87
CA ARG A 23 -0.86 17.28 -7.83
C ARG A 23 -0.81 16.59 -6.47
N ALA A 24 0.38 16.46 -5.87
CA ALA A 24 0.55 15.89 -4.54
C ALA A 24 -0.21 16.71 -3.47
N ALA A 25 -0.12 18.05 -3.53
CA ALA A 25 -0.86 18.93 -2.64
C ALA A 25 -2.38 18.79 -2.82
N ALA A 26 -2.86 18.75 -4.06
CA ALA A 26 -4.28 18.56 -4.36
C ALA A 26 -4.80 17.21 -3.83
N LEU A 27 -4.01 16.13 -3.94
CA LEU A 27 -4.36 14.83 -3.37
C LEU A 27 -4.40 14.86 -1.84
N ARG A 28 -3.40 15.49 -1.21
CA ARG A 28 -3.35 15.61 0.26
C ARG A 28 -4.54 16.41 0.80
N LEU A 29 -4.93 17.48 0.12
CA LEU A 29 -6.10 18.28 0.49
C LEU A 29 -7.40 17.47 0.39
N ARG A 30 -7.58 16.71 -0.71
CA ARG A 30 -8.77 15.89 -0.94
C ARG A 30 -8.84 14.65 -0.05
N HIS A 31 -7.69 14.08 0.31
CA HIS A 31 -7.56 12.84 1.06
C HIS A 31 -6.55 13.01 2.21
N PRO A 32 -6.89 13.79 3.26
CA PRO A 32 -5.94 14.17 4.31
C PRO A 32 -5.42 13.00 5.14
N ARG A 33 -6.14 11.87 5.16
CA ARG A 33 -5.76 10.65 5.87
C ARG A 33 -5.11 9.58 4.99
N ALA A 34 -4.89 9.84 3.70
CA ALA A 34 -4.22 8.89 2.83
C ALA A 34 -2.75 8.70 3.26
N LEU A 35 -2.33 7.45 3.42
CA LEU A 35 -0.97 7.10 3.82
C LEU A 35 -0.02 7.04 2.63
N ALA A 36 -0.51 6.57 1.48
CA ALA A 36 0.30 6.32 0.29
C ALA A 36 -0.51 6.50 -1.00
N GLU A 37 0.22 6.48 -2.12
CA GLU A 37 -0.30 6.35 -3.47
C GLU A 37 0.33 5.11 -4.12
N ALA A 38 -0.45 4.35 -4.89
CA ALA A 38 -0.03 3.21 -5.69
C ALA A 38 -0.90 3.10 -6.96
N MET A 39 -0.71 2.09 -7.80
CA MET A 39 -1.39 2.01 -9.10
C MET A 39 -2.35 0.84 -9.27
N GLU A 40 -2.27 -0.18 -8.42
CA GLU A 40 -2.97 -1.46 -8.64
C GLU A 40 -4.05 -1.77 -7.59
N GLY A 41 -3.98 -1.18 -6.39
CA GLY A 41 -4.75 -1.62 -5.21
C GLY A 41 -6.26 -1.69 -5.45
N PHE A 42 -6.85 -0.63 -6.02
CA PHE A 42 -8.28 -0.57 -6.34
C PHE A 42 -8.71 -1.65 -7.34
N GLY A 43 -7.94 -1.86 -8.40
CA GLY A 43 -8.28 -2.88 -9.41
C GLY A 43 -8.26 -4.30 -8.84
N VAL A 44 -7.28 -4.61 -7.96
CA VAL A 44 -7.20 -5.89 -7.26
C VAL A 44 -8.38 -6.04 -6.28
N ALA A 45 -8.73 -4.99 -5.54
CA ALA A 45 -9.84 -5.03 -4.60
C ALA A 45 -11.21 -5.22 -5.29
N GLU A 46 -11.46 -4.51 -6.39
CA GLU A 46 -12.68 -4.68 -7.20
C GLU A 46 -12.81 -6.11 -7.73
N ALA A 47 -11.72 -6.68 -8.27
CA ALA A 47 -11.72 -8.06 -8.73
C ALA A 47 -12.01 -9.05 -7.57
N ALA A 48 -11.41 -8.85 -6.41
CA ALA A 48 -11.66 -9.69 -5.24
C ALA A 48 -13.12 -9.63 -4.78
N VAL A 49 -13.73 -8.43 -4.75
CA VAL A 49 -15.15 -8.23 -4.43
C VAL A 49 -16.03 -8.97 -5.43
N LEU A 50 -15.77 -8.84 -6.74
CA LEU A 50 -16.53 -9.54 -7.79
C LEU A 50 -16.48 -11.07 -7.65
N HIS A 51 -15.38 -11.60 -7.12
CA HIS A 51 -15.19 -13.04 -6.91
C HIS A 51 -15.50 -13.51 -5.49
N GLY A 52 -15.96 -12.63 -4.59
CA GLY A 52 -16.24 -12.98 -3.19
C GLY A 52 -14.99 -13.43 -2.42
N LEU A 53 -13.81 -12.93 -2.78
CA LEU A 53 -12.54 -13.30 -2.17
C LEU A 53 -12.08 -12.23 -1.15
N PRO A 54 -11.47 -12.64 -0.02
CA PRO A 54 -10.80 -11.70 0.86
C PRO A 54 -9.57 -11.09 0.17
N VAL A 55 -9.30 -9.82 0.45
CA VAL A 55 -8.16 -9.08 -0.11
C VAL A 55 -7.46 -8.26 0.95
N LEU A 56 -6.14 -8.18 0.86
CA LEU A 56 -5.28 -7.35 1.70
C LEU A 56 -4.21 -6.68 0.82
N GLU A 57 -4.11 -5.35 0.89
CA GLU A 57 -3.02 -4.61 0.27
C GLU A 57 -1.92 -4.32 1.30
N VAL A 58 -0.68 -4.72 0.97
CA VAL A 58 0.51 -4.41 1.76
C VAL A 58 1.52 -3.70 0.86
N ARG A 59 1.98 -2.53 1.28
CA ARG A 59 2.95 -1.71 0.55
C ARG A 59 4.10 -1.31 1.46
N ALA A 60 5.31 -1.38 0.92
CA ALA A 60 6.48 -0.71 1.50
C ALA A 60 6.76 0.56 0.69
N VAL A 61 7.15 1.63 1.38
CA VAL A 61 7.33 2.96 0.77
C VAL A 61 8.78 3.12 0.30
N SER A 62 8.99 3.25 -1.01
CA SER A 62 10.31 3.46 -1.60
C SER A 62 10.72 4.93 -1.71
N ASN A 63 9.76 5.85 -1.73
CA ASN A 63 9.98 7.27 -1.95
C ASN A 63 8.73 8.11 -1.58
N PRO A 64 8.88 9.42 -1.34
CA PRO A 64 7.75 10.33 -1.20
C PRO A 64 6.98 10.51 -2.52
N VAL A 65 5.69 10.83 -2.41
CA VAL A 65 4.82 11.23 -3.53
C VAL A 65 5.11 12.68 -3.92
N GLY A 66 5.22 12.98 -5.22
CA GLY A 66 5.51 14.33 -5.71
C GLY A 66 6.51 14.36 -6.87
N PRO A 67 7.26 15.46 -7.07
CA PRO A 67 8.29 15.54 -8.10
C PRO A 67 9.23 14.34 -8.12
N ARG A 68 9.53 13.83 -9.32
CA ARG A 68 10.28 12.59 -9.47
C ARG A 68 11.77 12.81 -9.20
N ASP A 69 12.22 12.35 -8.04
CA ASP A 69 13.64 12.25 -7.69
C ASP A 69 14.05 10.79 -7.56
N ARG A 70 14.64 10.24 -8.62
CA ARG A 70 15.08 8.83 -8.63
C ARG A 70 16.27 8.57 -7.70
N ALA A 71 17.07 9.58 -7.39
CA ALA A 71 18.23 9.40 -6.50
C ALA A 71 17.79 9.18 -5.05
N ALA A 72 16.63 9.74 -4.67
CA ALA A 72 16.02 9.51 -3.36
C ALA A 72 15.29 8.16 -3.22
N TRP A 73 15.23 7.35 -4.28
CA TRP A 73 14.49 6.09 -4.24
C TRP A 73 15.24 5.00 -3.49
N ARG A 74 14.60 4.44 -2.47
CA ARG A 74 15.11 3.38 -1.60
C ARG A 74 14.41 2.06 -1.91
N ILE A 75 14.44 1.63 -3.17
CA ILE A 75 13.73 0.42 -3.62
C ILE A 75 14.22 -0.82 -2.87
N GLY A 76 15.54 -0.98 -2.72
CA GLY A 76 16.13 -2.14 -2.03
C GLY A 76 15.62 -2.27 -0.59
N ASP A 77 15.62 -1.16 0.15
CA ASP A 77 15.13 -1.16 1.54
C ASP A 77 13.62 -1.42 1.62
N ALA A 78 12.84 -0.84 0.70
CA ALA A 78 11.40 -1.09 0.64
C ALA A 78 11.10 -2.57 0.37
N LEU A 79 11.82 -3.22 -0.56
CA LEU A 79 11.66 -4.65 -0.84
C LEU A 79 12.12 -5.53 0.33
N SER A 80 13.19 -5.14 1.03
CA SER A 80 13.64 -5.82 2.25
C SER A 80 12.58 -5.74 3.35
N ALA A 81 12.06 -4.54 3.63
CA ALA A 81 11.00 -4.33 4.61
C ALA A 81 9.72 -5.09 4.25
N LEU A 82 9.38 -5.17 2.95
CA LEU A 82 8.24 -5.95 2.48
C LEU A 82 8.45 -7.45 2.73
N SER A 83 9.64 -7.98 2.42
CA SER A 83 10.00 -9.38 2.67
C SER A 83 9.89 -9.72 4.16
N ASP A 84 10.42 -8.86 5.03
CA ASP A 84 10.35 -9.02 6.48
C ASP A 84 8.90 -8.99 7.00
N ALA A 85 8.06 -8.10 6.46
CA ALA A 85 6.65 -8.03 6.82
C ALA A 85 5.93 -9.34 6.47
N PHE A 86 6.10 -9.84 5.24
CA PHE A 86 5.50 -11.11 4.80
C PHE A 86 5.96 -12.30 5.66
N GLY A 87 7.23 -12.33 6.07
CA GLY A 87 7.74 -13.34 7.00
C GLY A 87 7.00 -13.35 8.35
N LYS A 88 6.55 -12.19 8.83
CA LYS A 88 5.87 -12.03 10.13
C LYS A 88 4.38 -12.31 10.08
N PHE A 89 3.65 -11.87 9.05
CA PHE A 89 2.18 -12.01 9.03
C PHE A 89 1.67 -13.24 8.26
N THR A 90 2.46 -13.87 7.39
CA THR A 90 2.03 -15.12 6.70
C THR A 90 1.58 -16.22 7.68
N PRO A 91 2.30 -16.47 8.80
CA PRO A 91 1.82 -17.41 9.82
C PRO A 91 0.45 -17.04 10.39
N VAL A 92 0.19 -15.74 10.60
CA VAL A 92 -1.07 -15.21 11.13
C VAL A 92 -2.22 -15.43 10.15
N LEU A 93 -1.99 -15.21 8.85
CA LEU A 93 -2.99 -15.47 7.81
C LEU A 93 -3.30 -16.97 7.69
N ARG A 94 -2.31 -17.85 7.85
CA ARG A 94 -2.51 -19.30 7.84
C ARG A 94 -3.26 -19.81 9.06
N SER A 95 -3.10 -19.15 10.22
CA SER A 95 -3.86 -19.48 11.43
C SER A 95 -5.27 -18.88 11.44
N CYS A 96 -5.54 -17.87 10.61
CA CYS A 96 -6.89 -17.40 10.32
C CYS A 96 -7.58 -18.35 9.33
N THR A 97 -7.85 -19.58 9.74
CA THR A 97 -8.88 -20.39 9.09
C THR A 97 -10.23 -19.78 9.43
N THR A 98 -10.88 -19.19 8.41
CA THR A 98 -12.28 -18.76 8.34
C THR A 98 -13.06 -18.93 9.64
N HIS A 99 -12.99 -17.92 10.51
CA HIS A 99 -14.02 -17.70 11.50
C HIS A 99 -15.03 -16.75 10.85
N ASP A 100 -16.29 -17.19 10.88
CA ASP A 100 -17.51 -16.56 10.38
C ASP A 100 -17.87 -16.84 8.90
N ARG A 101 -18.71 -17.88 8.75
CA ARG A 101 -19.86 -17.85 7.84
C ARG A 101 -20.92 -16.91 8.37
#